data_AF-A0A964EGP1-F1
#
_entry.id   AF-A0A964EGP1-F1
#
_cell.length_a   1.000
_cell.length_b   1.000
_cell.length_c   1.000
_cell.angle_alpha   90.00
_cell.angle_beta   90.00
_cell.angle_gamma   90.00
#
_symmetry.space_group_name_H-M   'P 1'
#
loop_
_entity.id
_entity.type
_entity.pdbx_description
1 polymer ?
#
loop_
_entity_poly.entity_id
_entity_poly.type
_entity_poly.pdbx_seq_one_letter_code
_entity_poly.pdbx_strand_id
1 'polypeptide(L)'
;MPSIWRYFKQLFREAEQSTPANPAVHEWITRSEEEKADYEHWKNTLDKRRLTDWLNDQYATYQVLPQETDEAIDFLDTPSSKGFVVYFPKTGYSKEETGYLFDYLKEQVLKLGYKTQLSDTRTYNRPDWVETVERHYLKPRKGLKKEEKIDQLFGNITIEREFRDENIHNLRLSATAYNDRLYAPPQPFKELMQGILTE
;
A
#
# COMPACT_ATOMS: atom_id res chain seq x y z
N MET A 1 -7.96 26.84 -28.51
CA MET A 1 -6.82 27.30 -27.68
C MET A 1 -7.15 27.99 -26.34
N PRO A 2 -8.39 28.39 -25.97
CA PRO A 2 -8.69 28.89 -24.61
C PRO A 2 -8.88 27.80 -23.54
N SER A 3 -9.13 26.54 -23.94
CA SER A 3 -9.46 25.43 -23.03
C SER A 3 -8.26 24.95 -22.20
N ILE A 4 -7.10 24.80 -22.84
CA ILE A 4 -5.87 24.29 -22.21
C ILE A 4 -5.34 25.26 -21.15
N TRP A 5 -5.36 26.56 -21.45
CA TRP A 5 -4.89 27.58 -20.49
C TRP A 5 -5.81 27.71 -19.26
N ARG A 6 -7.11 27.44 -19.43
CA ARG A 6 -8.06 27.38 -18.32
C ARG A 6 -7.82 26.16 -17.44
N TYR A 7 -7.54 25.00 -18.05
CA TYR A 7 -7.13 23.78 -17.35
C TYR A 7 -5.86 23.99 -16.51
N PHE A 8 -4.81 24.57 -17.10
CA PHE A 8 -3.58 24.89 -16.36
C PHE A 8 -3.84 25.84 -15.19
N LYS A 9 -4.57 26.94 -15.39
CA LYS A 9 -4.91 27.87 -14.29
C LYS A 9 -5.72 27.21 -13.18
N GLN A 10 -6.58 26.27 -13.52
CA GLN A 10 -7.37 25.52 -12.54
C GLN A 10 -6.46 24.57 -11.73
N LEU A 11 -5.57 23.84 -12.40
CA LEU A 11 -4.55 23.00 -11.77
C LEU A 11 -3.66 23.77 -10.79
N PHE A 12 -3.16 24.95 -11.17
CA PHE A 12 -2.34 25.79 -10.28
C PHE A 12 -3.12 26.22 -9.03
N ARG A 13 -4.40 26.57 -9.19
CA ARG A 13 -5.26 26.98 -8.08
C ARG A 13 -5.63 25.81 -7.16
N GLU A 14 -5.89 24.63 -7.74
CA GLU A 14 -6.13 23.39 -6.98
C GLU A 14 -4.87 22.94 -6.24
N ALA A 15 -3.68 23.14 -6.81
CA ALA A 15 -2.40 22.89 -6.15
C ALA A 15 -2.17 23.82 -4.94
N GLU A 16 -2.39 25.13 -5.09
CA GLU A 16 -2.26 26.11 -4.00
C GLU A 16 -3.26 25.88 -2.85
N GLN A 17 -4.43 25.31 -3.16
CA GLN A 17 -5.51 25.06 -2.18
C GLN A 17 -5.58 23.58 -1.75
N SER A 18 -4.59 22.77 -2.11
CA SER A 18 -4.64 21.34 -1.84
C SER A 18 -4.60 21.04 -0.34
N THR A 19 -5.46 20.12 0.09
CA THR A 19 -5.55 19.63 1.46
C THR A 19 -5.65 18.11 1.44
N PRO A 20 -5.46 17.41 2.58
CA PRO A 20 -5.70 15.97 2.63
C PRO A 20 -7.12 15.57 2.16
N ALA A 21 -8.11 16.47 2.28
CA ALA A 21 -9.48 16.25 1.83
C ALA A 21 -9.72 16.64 0.36
N ASN A 22 -8.86 17.49 -0.23
CA ASN A 22 -8.97 17.97 -1.60
C ASN A 22 -7.58 17.95 -2.27
N PRO A 23 -7.17 16.84 -2.89
CA PRO A 23 -5.86 16.73 -3.53
C PRO A 23 -5.78 17.62 -4.78
N ALA A 24 -4.57 18.06 -5.13
CA ALA A 24 -4.31 18.88 -6.31
C ALA A 24 -4.54 18.09 -7.62
N VAL A 25 -4.21 16.80 -7.58
CA VAL A 25 -4.42 15.84 -8.68
C VAL A 25 -4.94 14.55 -8.07
N HIS A 26 -5.92 13.93 -8.72
CA HIS A 26 -6.47 12.63 -8.35
C HIS A 26 -6.71 11.80 -9.60
N GLU A 27 -5.99 10.69 -9.72
CA GLU A 27 -5.99 9.84 -10.91
C GLU A 27 -6.14 8.36 -10.52
N TRP A 28 -6.65 7.56 -11.45
CA TRP A 28 -6.69 6.11 -11.29
C TRP A 28 -5.32 5.53 -11.66
N ILE A 29 -4.80 4.61 -10.85
CA ILE A 29 -3.56 3.91 -11.19
C ILE A 29 -3.84 2.97 -12.38
N THR A 30 -3.15 3.22 -13.48
CA THR A 30 -3.14 2.36 -14.67
C THR A 30 -1.70 2.01 -15.01
N ARG A 31 -1.42 0.73 -15.27
CA ARG A 31 -0.11 0.27 -15.75
C ARG A 31 -0.14 0.09 -17.27
N SER A 32 0.88 0.59 -17.95
CA SER A 32 1.16 0.32 -19.35
C SER A 32 1.49 -1.16 -19.58
N GLU A 33 1.50 -1.59 -20.85
CA GLU A 33 1.85 -2.97 -21.19
C GLU A 33 3.33 -3.29 -20.90
N GLU A 34 4.21 -2.29 -21.01
CA GLU A 34 5.63 -2.41 -20.65
C GLU A 34 5.78 -2.62 -19.14
N GLU A 35 5.15 -1.77 -18.31
CA GLU A 35 5.19 -1.93 -16.85
C GLU A 35 4.64 -3.29 -16.39
N LYS A 36 3.60 -3.80 -17.05
CA LYS A 36 3.07 -5.14 -16.76
C LYS A 36 4.07 -6.23 -17.12
N ALA A 37 4.73 -6.12 -18.27
CA ALA A 37 5.72 -7.09 -18.70
C ALA A 37 6.93 -7.11 -17.75
N ASP A 38 7.41 -5.94 -17.34
CA ASP A 38 8.52 -5.80 -16.40
C ASP A 38 8.16 -6.33 -15.01
N TYR A 39 6.93 -6.08 -14.55
CA TYR A 39 6.41 -6.66 -13.32
C TYR A 39 6.38 -8.20 -13.36
N GLU A 40 5.87 -8.78 -14.45
CA GLU A 40 5.87 -10.24 -14.62
C GLU A 40 7.29 -10.82 -14.68
N HIS A 41 8.23 -10.10 -15.30
CA HIS A 41 9.64 -10.47 -15.27
C HIS A 41 10.21 -10.42 -13.84
N TRP A 42 9.99 -9.31 -13.13
CA TRP A 42 10.47 -9.07 -11.77
C TRP A 42 10.02 -10.15 -10.80
N LYS A 43 8.79 -10.67 -10.92
CA LYS A 43 8.31 -11.79 -10.08
C LYS A 43 9.21 -13.02 -10.10
N ASN A 44 10.01 -13.19 -11.15
CA ASN A 44 10.92 -14.32 -11.37
C ASN A 44 12.39 -13.97 -11.08
N THR A 45 12.70 -12.77 -10.58
CA THR A 45 14.08 -12.35 -10.29
C THR A 45 14.50 -12.70 -8.87
N LEU A 46 15.82 -12.69 -8.65
CA LEU A 46 16.39 -12.83 -7.30
C LEU A 46 16.02 -11.64 -6.40
N ASP A 47 15.78 -10.47 -6.97
CA ASP A 47 15.49 -9.25 -6.21
C ASP A 47 14.10 -9.30 -5.56
N LYS A 48 13.09 -9.84 -6.27
CA LYS A 48 11.78 -10.17 -5.65
C LYS A 48 11.99 -11.05 -4.44
N ARG A 49 12.71 -12.17 -4.61
CA ARG A 49 12.90 -13.15 -3.54
C ARG A 49 13.62 -12.54 -2.35
N ARG A 50 14.72 -11.82 -2.58
CA ARG A 50 15.46 -11.12 -1.51
C ARG A 50 14.58 -10.14 -0.75
N LEU A 51 13.76 -9.36 -1.46
CA LEU A 51 12.89 -8.36 -0.85
C LEU A 51 11.79 -9.00 0.00
N THR A 52 11.15 -10.06 -0.50
CA THR A 52 10.10 -10.78 0.26
C THR A 52 10.68 -11.59 1.42
N ASP A 53 11.82 -12.24 1.23
CA ASP A 53 12.51 -13.00 2.29
C ASP A 53 12.97 -12.05 3.40
N TRP A 54 13.60 -10.93 3.05
CA TRP A 54 13.99 -9.90 4.01
C TRP A 54 12.78 -9.39 4.80
N LEU A 55 11.69 -9.01 4.14
CA LEU A 55 10.48 -8.52 4.81
C LEU A 55 9.88 -9.56 5.77
N ASN A 56 9.89 -10.84 5.37
CA ASN A 56 9.44 -11.93 6.22
C ASN A 56 10.35 -12.15 7.44
N ASP A 57 11.67 -12.09 7.24
CA ASP A 57 12.66 -12.19 8.32
C ASP A 57 12.57 -11.02 9.30
N GLN A 58 12.34 -9.80 8.80
CA GLN A 58 12.10 -8.62 9.64
C GLN A 58 10.82 -8.77 10.46
N TYR A 59 9.75 -9.31 9.88
CA TYR A 59 8.53 -9.58 10.63
C TYR A 59 8.73 -10.68 11.68
N ALA A 60 9.45 -11.76 11.36
CA ALA A 60 9.80 -12.79 12.33
C ALA A 60 10.63 -12.23 13.49
N THR A 61 11.60 -11.37 13.19
CA THR A 61 12.41 -10.66 14.19
C THR A 61 11.53 -9.77 15.06
N TYR A 62 10.65 -8.97 14.46
CA TYR A 62 9.70 -8.13 15.18
C TYR A 62 8.83 -8.90 16.18
N GLN A 63 8.43 -10.13 15.87
CA GLN A 63 7.60 -10.95 16.76
C GLN A 63 8.34 -11.45 18.01
N VAL A 64 9.68 -11.44 18.03
CA VAL A 64 10.49 -12.00 19.12
C VAL A 64 11.35 -10.93 19.80
N LEU A 65 12.00 -10.07 19.01
CA LEU A 65 12.90 -9.01 19.45
C LEU A 65 12.63 -7.72 18.66
N PRO A 66 11.55 -6.97 18.97
CA PRO A 66 11.15 -5.77 18.22
C PRO A 66 12.24 -4.71 18.04
N GLN A 67 13.17 -4.60 18.99
CA GLN A 67 14.27 -3.63 18.96
C GLN A 67 15.42 -4.02 18.01
N GLU A 68 15.42 -5.24 17.46
CA GLU A 68 16.46 -5.77 16.57
C GLU A 68 16.06 -5.73 15.09
N THR A 69 14.91 -5.11 14.76
CA THR A 69 14.53 -4.92 13.35
C THR A 69 15.45 -3.92 12.67
N ASP A 70 15.59 -4.07 11.36
CA ASP A 70 16.36 -3.16 10.50
C ASP A 70 15.80 -1.72 10.58
N GLU A 71 16.68 -0.73 10.53
CA GLU A 71 16.29 0.69 10.58
C GLU A 71 15.48 1.16 9.35
N ALA A 72 15.41 0.33 8.31
CA ALA A 72 14.62 0.54 7.11
C ALA A 72 13.17 0.05 7.23
N ILE A 73 12.76 -0.51 8.38
CA ILE A 73 11.38 -0.98 8.57
C ILE A 73 10.86 -0.70 9.98
N ASP A 74 9.59 -0.32 10.06
CA ASP A 74 8.84 -0.26 11.32
C ASP A 74 7.55 -1.07 11.20
N PHE A 75 7.08 -1.58 12.34
CA PHE A 75 5.83 -2.34 12.44
C PHE A 75 4.79 -1.60 13.29
N LEU A 76 3.54 -1.65 12.83
CA LEU A 76 2.38 -1.15 13.56
C LEU A 76 1.67 -2.34 14.23
N ASP A 77 1.48 -2.24 15.55
CA ASP A 77 0.78 -3.26 16.33
C ASP A 77 -0.15 -2.62 17.37
N THR A 78 -1.37 -2.28 16.93
CA THR A 78 -2.42 -1.72 17.79
C THR A 78 -3.64 -2.65 17.81
N PRO A 79 -4.59 -2.50 18.75
CA PRO A 79 -5.81 -3.32 18.75
C PRO A 79 -6.65 -3.19 17.46
N SER A 80 -6.70 -2.00 16.85
CA SER A 80 -7.51 -1.72 15.67
C SER A 80 -6.77 -1.88 14.34
N SER A 81 -5.44 -1.79 14.35
CA SER A 81 -4.64 -1.76 13.13
C SER A 81 -3.30 -2.47 13.32
N LYS A 82 -2.93 -3.27 12.34
CA LYS A 82 -1.64 -3.95 12.22
C LYS A 82 -1.00 -3.56 10.89
N GLY A 83 0.32 -3.61 10.77
CA GLY A 83 0.96 -3.23 9.51
C GLY A 83 2.47 -3.10 9.58
N PHE A 84 3.05 -2.64 8.48
CA PHE A 84 4.46 -2.27 8.39
C PHE A 84 4.65 -1.05 7.49
N VAL A 85 5.81 -0.40 7.62
CA VAL A 85 6.30 0.62 6.71
C VAL A 85 7.75 0.35 6.37
N VAL A 86 8.10 0.35 5.09
CA VAL A 86 9.47 0.22 4.58
C VAL A 86 9.96 1.57 4.09
N TYR A 87 11.10 2.02 4.60
CA TYR A 87 11.77 3.27 4.22
C TYR A 87 12.78 3.03 3.09
N PHE A 88 12.29 3.06 1.85
CA PHE A 88 13.07 2.71 0.65
C PHE A 88 14.41 3.44 0.45
N PRO A 89 14.57 4.73 0.84
CA PRO A 89 15.88 5.38 0.81
C PRO A 89 16.99 4.65 1.58
N LYS A 90 16.62 3.77 2.53
CA LYS A 90 17.55 2.98 3.33
C LYS A 90 17.80 1.55 2.82
N THR A 91 17.05 1.09 1.82
CA THR A 91 17.08 -0.32 1.39
C THR A 91 17.90 -0.56 0.12
N GLY A 92 18.20 0.49 -0.65
CA GLY A 92 18.95 0.40 -1.91
C GLY A 92 18.15 -0.07 -3.12
N TYR A 93 16.85 -0.35 -2.96
CA TYR A 93 15.95 -0.74 -4.06
C TYR A 93 15.53 0.47 -4.90
N SER A 94 15.28 0.24 -6.18
CA SER A 94 14.86 1.27 -7.12
C SER A 94 13.40 1.69 -6.96
N LYS A 95 13.02 2.79 -7.63
CA LYS A 95 11.63 3.25 -7.70
C LYS A 95 10.75 2.22 -8.39
N GLU A 96 11.25 1.56 -9.42
CA GLU A 96 10.58 0.52 -10.19
C GLU A 96 10.35 -0.71 -9.32
N GLU A 97 11.37 -1.18 -8.62
CA GLU A 97 11.28 -2.33 -7.71
C GLU A 97 10.27 -2.10 -6.58
N THR A 98 10.21 -0.87 -6.06
CA THR A 98 9.17 -0.47 -5.10
C THR A 98 7.77 -0.54 -5.70
N GLY A 99 7.63 -0.17 -6.97
CA GLY A 99 6.37 -0.28 -7.71
C GLY A 99 5.95 -1.72 -7.92
N TYR A 100 6.90 -2.60 -8.25
CA TYR A 100 6.63 -4.02 -8.38
C TYR A 100 6.22 -4.65 -7.03
N LEU A 101 6.88 -4.30 -5.92
CA LEU A 101 6.44 -4.76 -4.59
C LEU A 101 5.02 -4.28 -4.27
N PHE A 102 4.69 -3.04 -4.59
CA PHE A 102 3.37 -2.47 -4.35
C PHE A 102 2.25 -3.19 -5.12
N ASP A 103 2.48 -3.47 -6.39
CA ASP A 103 1.55 -4.23 -7.22
C ASP A 103 1.50 -5.71 -6.79
N TYR A 104 2.63 -6.29 -6.39
CA TYR A 104 2.73 -7.66 -5.86
C TYR A 104 1.91 -7.84 -4.59
N LEU A 105 2.07 -6.96 -3.60
CA LEU A 105 1.31 -7.03 -2.35
C LEU A 105 -0.19 -6.95 -2.61
N LYS A 106 -0.63 -6.09 -3.54
CA LYS A 106 -2.03 -6.04 -3.98
C LYS A 106 -2.47 -7.37 -4.61
N GLU A 107 -1.68 -7.91 -5.53
CA GLU A 107 -1.97 -9.20 -6.19
C GLU A 107 -2.17 -10.32 -5.15
N GLN A 108 -1.26 -10.43 -4.17
CA GLN A 108 -1.35 -11.45 -3.14
C GLN A 108 -2.56 -11.23 -2.22
N VAL A 109 -2.84 -10.00 -1.79
CA VAL A 109 -4.05 -9.70 -0.99
C VAL A 109 -5.32 -10.09 -1.75
N LEU A 110 -5.39 -9.88 -3.07
CA LEU A 110 -6.52 -10.30 -3.89
C LEU A 110 -6.70 -11.82 -3.91
N LYS A 111 -5.61 -12.61 -3.92
CA LYS A 111 -5.65 -14.07 -3.80
C LYS A 111 -6.24 -14.55 -2.47
N LEU A 112 -6.12 -13.74 -1.41
CA LEU A 112 -6.69 -14.01 -0.08
C LEU A 112 -8.20 -13.71 0.05
N GLY A 113 -8.91 -13.53 -1.06
CA GLY A 113 -10.37 -13.32 -1.04
C GLY A 113 -10.80 -11.86 -0.89
N TYR A 114 -9.92 -10.91 -1.23
CA TYR A 114 -10.22 -9.49 -1.24
C TYR A 114 -10.75 -9.00 -2.59
N LYS A 115 -11.25 -7.77 -2.61
CA LYS A 115 -11.52 -6.99 -3.82
C LYS A 115 -10.94 -5.58 -3.69
N THR A 116 -10.48 -5.04 -4.81
CA THR A 116 -10.08 -3.63 -4.90
C THR A 116 -11.30 -2.74 -4.73
N GLN A 117 -11.29 -1.87 -3.74
CA GLN A 117 -12.29 -0.82 -3.55
C GLN A 117 -11.84 0.49 -4.18
N LEU A 118 -10.54 0.79 -4.12
CA LEU A 118 -9.94 2.00 -4.70
C LEU A 118 -8.48 1.72 -5.10
N SER A 119 -8.04 2.36 -6.17
CA SER A 119 -6.67 2.25 -6.70
C SER A 119 -6.29 3.59 -7.32
N ASP A 120 -5.81 4.53 -6.50
CA ASP A 120 -5.69 5.95 -6.87
C ASP A 120 -4.31 6.54 -6.57
N THR A 121 -3.95 7.55 -7.35
CA THR A 121 -2.81 8.43 -7.10
C THR A 121 -3.33 9.79 -6.70
N ARG A 122 -2.73 10.39 -5.65
CA ARG A 122 -3.05 11.73 -5.19
C ARG A 122 -1.79 12.55 -5.02
N THR A 123 -1.82 13.79 -5.51
CA THR A 123 -0.72 14.73 -5.33
C THR A 123 -1.16 15.90 -4.45
N TYR A 124 -0.31 16.27 -3.51
CA TYR A 124 -0.49 17.38 -2.57
C TYR A 124 0.70 18.32 -2.67
N ASN A 125 0.43 19.61 -2.72
CA ASN A 125 1.47 20.62 -2.60
C ASN A 125 1.69 20.91 -1.11
N ARG A 126 2.79 20.41 -0.54
CA ARG A 126 3.18 20.73 0.84
C ARG A 126 4.01 22.02 0.82
N PRO A 127 4.18 22.72 1.97
CA PRO A 127 4.99 23.93 2.01
C PRO A 127 6.43 23.74 1.50
N ASP A 128 7.03 22.57 1.77
CA ASP A 128 8.45 22.32 1.52
C ASP A 128 8.72 21.30 0.40
N TRP A 129 7.72 20.50 -0.02
CA TRP A 129 7.87 19.48 -1.07
C TRP A 129 6.54 19.18 -1.77
N VAL A 130 6.62 18.53 -2.94
CA VAL A 130 5.45 17.91 -3.58
C VAL A 130 5.32 16.47 -3.11
N GLU A 131 4.19 16.15 -2.49
CA GLU A 131 3.89 14.81 -2.00
C GLU A 131 2.96 14.09 -2.97
N THR A 132 3.36 12.92 -3.46
CA THR A 132 2.49 12.04 -4.23
C THR A 132 2.27 10.74 -3.45
N VAL A 133 1.03 10.30 -3.34
CA VAL A 133 0.66 9.05 -2.69
C VAL A 133 -0.09 8.18 -3.69
N GLU A 134 0.48 7.03 -4.03
CA GLU A 134 -0.24 5.94 -4.70
C GLU A 134 -0.87 5.04 -3.65
N ARG A 135 -2.11 4.60 -3.86
CA ARG A 135 -2.83 3.78 -2.89
C ARG A 135 -3.64 2.66 -3.54
N HIS A 136 -3.58 1.50 -2.91
CA HIS A 136 -4.53 0.40 -3.10
C HIS A 136 -5.32 0.18 -1.81
N TYR A 137 -6.64 0.39 -1.88
CA TYR A 137 -7.55 0.12 -0.77
C TYR A 137 -8.40 -1.10 -1.12
N LEU A 138 -8.29 -2.14 -0.31
CA LEU A 138 -8.91 -3.45 -0.53
C LEU A 138 -9.85 -3.80 0.62
N LYS A 139 -10.98 -4.39 0.27
CA LYS A 139 -11.97 -4.89 1.24
C LYS A 139 -12.15 -6.40 1.11
N PRO A 140 -12.40 -7.12 2.22
CA PRO A 140 -12.81 -8.52 2.16
C PRO A 140 -14.04 -8.68 1.28
N ARG A 141 -14.09 -9.75 0.48
CA ARG A 141 -15.33 -10.14 -0.21
C ARG A 141 -16.32 -10.65 0.83
N LYS A 142 -17.53 -10.09 0.86
CA LYS A 142 -18.56 -10.51 1.82
C LYS A 142 -19.05 -11.91 1.45
N GLY A 143 -19.00 -12.85 2.39
CA GLY A 143 -19.77 -14.10 2.32
C GLY A 143 -21.26 -13.84 2.54
N LEU A 144 -22.14 -14.53 1.81
CA LEU A 144 -23.60 -14.38 1.83
C LEU A 144 -24.28 -15.10 3.02
N LYS A 145 -23.64 -15.19 4.19
CA LYS A 145 -24.27 -15.83 5.35
C LYS A 145 -25.06 -14.81 6.16
N LYS A 146 -26.38 -15.00 6.21
CA LYS A 146 -27.37 -14.04 6.73
C LYS A 146 -27.48 -14.03 8.26
N GLU A 147 -26.91 -15.01 8.94
CA GLU A 147 -27.18 -15.32 10.35
C GLU A 147 -25.91 -15.37 11.23
N GLU A 148 -24.71 -15.17 10.66
CA GLU A 148 -23.44 -15.14 11.39
C GLU A 148 -22.82 -13.73 11.35
N LYS A 149 -21.96 -13.41 12.34
CA LYS A 149 -21.12 -12.21 12.27
C LYS A 149 -20.32 -12.22 10.98
N ILE A 150 -20.12 -11.04 10.37
CA ILE A 150 -19.40 -10.90 9.11
C ILE A 150 -17.93 -11.25 9.35
N ASP A 151 -17.44 -12.26 8.63
CA ASP A 151 -16.00 -12.52 8.54
C ASP A 151 -15.34 -11.37 7.81
N GLN A 152 -14.44 -10.69 8.52
CA GLN A 152 -13.69 -9.55 8.00
C GLN A 152 -12.27 -9.93 7.56
N LEU A 153 -11.89 -11.22 7.58
CA LEU A 153 -10.52 -11.67 7.36
C LEU A 153 -9.58 -10.86 8.27
N PHE A 154 -8.62 -10.14 7.68
CA PHE A 154 -7.67 -9.29 8.39
C PHE A 154 -8.15 -7.82 8.56
N GLY A 155 -9.42 -7.54 8.24
CA GLY A 155 -9.95 -6.18 8.11
C GLY A 155 -9.73 -5.61 6.70
N ASN A 156 -9.83 -4.29 6.55
CA ASN A 156 -9.48 -3.63 5.28
C ASN A 156 -7.97 -3.54 5.13
N ILE A 157 -7.46 -3.78 3.92
CA ILE A 157 -6.05 -3.61 3.62
C ILE A 157 -5.84 -2.32 2.84
N THR A 158 -4.91 -1.50 3.30
CA THR A 158 -4.43 -0.32 2.58
C THR A 158 -2.94 -0.50 2.30
N ILE A 159 -2.55 -0.41 1.04
CA ILE A 159 -1.17 -0.39 0.58
C ILE A 159 -0.91 0.99 0.00
N GLU A 160 0.14 1.68 0.44
CA GLU A 160 0.46 3.03 0.01
C GLU A 160 1.93 3.15 -0.36
N ARG A 161 2.24 3.90 -1.41
CA ARG A 161 3.59 4.39 -1.72
C ARG A 161 3.60 5.89 -1.62
N GLU A 162 4.52 6.42 -0.84
CA GLU A 162 4.71 7.86 -0.67
C GLU A 162 5.96 8.31 -1.43
N PHE A 163 5.81 9.39 -2.19
CA PHE A 163 6.89 10.08 -2.88
C PHE A 163 6.99 11.51 -2.37
N ARG A 164 8.23 12.01 -2.30
CA ARG A 164 8.54 13.42 -2.02
C ARG A 164 9.45 13.93 -3.12
N ASP A 165 8.99 14.97 -3.83
CA ASP A 165 9.67 15.51 -5.01
C ASP A 165 10.08 14.40 -5.99
N GLU A 166 9.10 13.53 -6.31
CA GLU A 166 9.21 12.37 -7.21
C GLU A 166 10.13 11.22 -6.76
N ASN A 167 10.83 11.39 -5.64
CA ASN A 167 11.68 10.36 -5.02
C ASN A 167 10.84 9.46 -4.10
N ILE A 168 11.07 8.15 -4.19
CA ILE A 168 10.40 7.19 -3.31
C ILE A 168 10.83 7.42 -1.87
N HIS A 169 9.86 7.52 -0.96
CA HIS A 169 10.11 7.75 0.45
C HIS A 169 9.78 6.51 1.28
N ASN A 170 8.55 6.00 1.17
CA ASN A 170 8.17 4.78 1.88
C ASN A 170 7.08 3.98 1.14
N LEU A 171 6.94 2.72 1.53
CA LEU A 171 5.77 1.90 1.25
C LEU A 171 5.17 1.43 2.57
N ARG A 172 3.86 1.57 2.72
CA ARG A 172 3.13 1.14 3.91
C ARG A 172 2.09 0.09 3.53
N LEU A 173 1.97 -0.95 4.34
CA LEU A 173 0.82 -1.84 4.33
C LEU A 173 0.16 -1.80 5.70
N SER A 174 -1.16 -1.61 5.72
CA SER A 174 -1.95 -1.62 6.95
C SER A 174 -3.20 -2.47 6.80
N ALA A 175 -3.48 -3.26 7.84
CA ALA A 175 -4.68 -4.05 8.03
C ALA A 175 -5.49 -3.40 9.17
N THR A 176 -6.68 -2.88 8.85
CA THR A 176 -7.54 -2.16 9.81
C THR A 176 -8.84 -2.93 10.05
N ALA A 177 -9.02 -3.41 11.28
CA ALA A 177 -10.16 -4.20 11.69
C ALA A 177 -11.38 -3.33 12.02
N TYR A 178 -12.55 -3.88 11.76
CA TYR A 178 -13.84 -3.37 12.22
C TYR A 178 -14.07 -3.83 13.67
N ASN A 179 -14.35 -2.88 14.56
CA ASN A 179 -14.63 -3.15 15.98
C ASN A 179 -16.13 -3.21 16.32
N ASP A 180 -17.01 -3.16 15.31
CA ASP A 180 -18.45 -3.21 15.51
C ASP A 180 -18.93 -4.65 15.79
N ARG A 181 -20.03 -4.79 16.56
CA ARG A 181 -20.68 -6.04 16.95
C ARG A 181 -21.08 -6.91 15.76
N LEU A 182 -21.25 -6.31 14.58
CA LEU A 182 -21.57 -6.99 13.33
C LEU A 182 -20.44 -7.87 12.78
N TYR A 183 -19.19 -7.66 13.23
CA TYR A 183 -18.02 -8.33 12.68
C TYR A 183 -17.43 -9.35 13.67
N ALA A 184 -16.93 -10.45 13.11
CA ALA A 184 -16.12 -11.42 13.85
C ALA A 184 -14.75 -10.80 14.17
N PRO A 185 -14.01 -11.29 15.19
CA PRO A 185 -12.63 -10.87 15.42
C PRO A 185 -11.78 -11.03 14.14
N PRO A 186 -10.84 -10.12 13.86
CA PRO A 186 -9.96 -10.25 12.71
C PRO A 186 -9.03 -11.48 12.87
N GLN A 187 -8.68 -12.10 11.75
CA GLN A 187 -7.66 -13.14 11.68
C GLN A 187 -6.28 -12.59 12.09
N PRO A 188 -5.37 -13.43 12.61
CA PRO A 188 -4.03 -13.00 13.01
C PRO A 188 -3.24 -12.36 11.87
N PHE A 189 -2.60 -11.21 12.13
CA PHE A 189 -1.78 -10.52 11.12
C PHE A 189 -0.63 -11.37 10.58
N LYS A 190 -0.13 -12.32 11.37
CA LYS A 190 0.87 -13.31 10.93
C LYS A 190 0.41 -14.13 9.73
N GLU A 191 -0.86 -14.52 9.69
CA GLU A 191 -1.43 -15.29 8.58
C GLU A 191 -1.53 -14.43 7.31
N LEU A 192 -1.79 -13.12 7.45
CA LEU A 192 -1.70 -12.19 6.32
C LEU A 192 -0.27 -12.11 5.78
N MET A 193 0.72 -11.92 6.67
CA MET A 193 2.13 -11.85 6.27
C MET A 193 2.58 -13.12 5.54
N GLN A 194 2.19 -14.30 6.05
CA GLN A 194 2.43 -15.56 5.35
C GLN A 194 1.71 -15.61 4.00
N GLY A 195 0.46 -15.16 3.91
CA GLY A 195 -0.29 -15.17 2.67
C GLY A 195 0.24 -14.22 1.58
N ILE A 196 0.95 -13.16 1.95
CA ILE A 196 1.43 -12.14 0.99
C ILE A 196 2.93 -12.18 0.69
N LEU A 197 3.72 -12.90 1.48
CA LEU A 197 5.17 -12.99 1.29
C LEU A 197 5.64 -14.37 0.84
N THR A 198 4.77 -15.38 0.84
CA THR A 198 5.15 -16.75 0.50
C THR A 198 4.72 -17.12 -0.92
N GLU A 199 5.65 -17.01 -1.88
CA GLU A 199 5.66 -17.71 -3.19
C GLU A 199 7.12 -17.92 -3.64
#